data_AF-A0A4Q4L9Y3-F1
#
_entry.id   AF-A0A4Q4L9Y3-F1
#
_cell.length_a   1.000
_cell.length_b   1.000
_cell.length_c   1.000
_cell.angle_alpha   90.00
_cell.angle_beta   90.00
_cell.angle_gamma   90.00
#
_symmetry.space_group_name_H-M   'P 1'
#
loop_
_entity.id
_entity.type
_entity.pdbx_description
1 polymer ?
#
loop_
_entity_poly.entity_id
_entity_poly.type
_entity_poly.pdbx_seq_one_letter_code
_entity_poly.pdbx_strand_id
1 'polypeptide(L)'
;MKAQHCSGSDLKPNTQGSVDPQAARHLMAIRIVGTALFDYQVTKTDEARIRLECLATFAKQQGDIDAAEAAIVAHLLASNASPRASI
;
A
#
# COMPACT_ATOMS: atom_id res chain seq x y z
N MET A 1 28.79 25.10 40.13
CA MET A 1 28.50 23.80 39.48
C MET A 1 28.72 23.95 37.99
N LYS A 2 29.61 23.16 37.37
CA LYS A 2 29.74 23.11 35.91
C LYS A 2 28.95 21.91 35.40
N ALA A 3 27.88 22.17 34.63
CA ALA A 3 27.15 21.11 33.92
C ALA A 3 27.94 20.75 32.66
N GLN A 4 28.56 19.58 32.67
CA GLN A 4 29.26 19.03 31.52
C GLN A 4 28.20 18.40 30.60
N HIS A 5 27.94 19.02 29.45
CA HIS A 5 27.06 18.44 28.44
C HIS A 5 27.76 17.23 27.83
N CYS A 6 27.40 16.03 28.27
CA CYS A 6 27.70 14.80 27.56
C CYS A 6 26.88 14.76 26.27
N SER A 7 27.33 15.48 25.24
CA SER A 7 26.78 15.35 23.89
C SER A 7 27.29 14.03 23.32
N GLY A 8 26.60 12.93 23.67
CA GLY A 8 26.84 11.63 23.06
C GLY A 8 26.62 11.73 21.56
N SER A 9 27.69 11.52 20.79
CA SER A 9 27.66 11.39 19.33
C SER A 9 27.17 9.99 18.91
N ASP A 10 26.42 9.31 19.79
CA ASP A 10 25.86 8.01 19.46
C ASP A 10 24.87 8.20 18.31
N LEU A 11 25.10 7.43 17.24
CA LEU A 11 24.21 7.31 16.11
C LEU A 11 22.79 7.18 16.66
N LYS A 12 22.00 8.24 16.44
CA LYS A 12 20.57 8.23 16.75
C LYS A 12 20.01 6.99 16.05
N PRO A 13 19.20 6.14 16.71
CA PRO A 13 18.64 4.97 16.05
C PRO A 13 17.73 5.44 14.92
N ASN A 14 18.27 5.54 13.72
CA ASN A 14 17.48 5.62 12.51
C ASN A 14 17.24 4.17 12.10
N THR A 15 16.00 3.81 11.80
CA THR A 15 15.65 2.53 11.17
C THR A 15 16.10 2.54 9.71
N GLN A 16 17.32 3.02 9.45
CA GLN A 16 17.95 3.14 8.15
C GLN A 16 18.99 2.02 7.99
N GLY A 17 18.68 0.84 8.52
CA GLY A 17 19.24 -0.39 8.00
C GLY A 17 18.74 -0.51 6.56
N SER A 18 19.63 -0.79 5.61
CA SER A 18 19.33 -0.94 4.18
C SER A 18 17.93 -1.50 3.96
N VAL A 19 16.98 -0.66 3.53
CA VAL A 19 15.66 -1.16 3.17
C VAL A 19 15.90 -2.13 2.03
N ASP A 20 15.63 -3.40 2.31
CA ASP A 20 15.70 -4.45 1.31
C ASP A 20 14.95 -3.97 0.05
N PRO A 21 15.57 -3.97 -1.14
CA PRO A 21 14.95 -3.44 -2.35
C PRO A 21 13.57 -4.07 -2.62
N GLN A 22 13.37 -5.33 -2.22
CA GLN A 22 12.08 -5.99 -2.30
C GLN A 22 11.07 -5.37 -1.33
N ALA A 23 11.42 -5.17 -0.06
CA ALA A 23 10.58 -4.44 0.90
C ALA A 23 10.22 -3.02 0.43
N ALA A 24 11.17 -2.30 -0.19
CA ALA A 24 10.91 -0.96 -0.73
C ALA A 24 9.89 -1.01 -1.88
N ARG A 25 10.04 -1.95 -2.82
CA ARG A 25 9.09 -2.15 -3.92
C ARG A 25 7.71 -2.56 -3.43
N HIS A 26 7.65 -3.44 -2.44
CA HIS A 26 6.41 -3.87 -1.83
C HIS A 26 5.62 -2.70 -1.21
N LEU A 27 6.31 -1.86 -0.42
CA LEU A 27 5.69 -0.66 0.15
C LEU A 27 5.25 0.35 -0.93
N MET A 28 6.00 0.47 -2.02
CA MET A 28 5.59 1.30 -3.16
C MET A 28 4.35 0.72 -3.85
N ALA A 29 4.28 -0.59 -4.06
CA ALA A 29 3.13 -1.25 -4.66
C ALA A 29 1.87 -1.11 -3.79
N ILE A 30 1.99 -1.31 -2.47
CA ILE A 30 0.90 -1.05 -1.51
C ILE A 30 0.38 0.38 -1.65
N ARG A 31 1.29 1.38 -1.73
CA ARG A 31 0.90 2.78 -1.89
C ARG A 31 0.16 3.03 -3.21
N ILE A 32 0.65 2.49 -4.32
CA ILE A 32 0.07 2.68 -5.65
C ILE A 32 -1.32 2.03 -5.71
N VAL A 33 -1.43 0.76 -5.30
CA VAL A 33 -2.70 0.01 -5.27
C VAL A 33 -3.68 0.67 -4.30
N GLY A 34 -3.23 1.07 -3.12
CA GLY A 34 -4.06 1.76 -2.12
C GLY A 34 -4.59 3.11 -2.60
N THR A 35 -3.79 3.86 -3.36
CA THR A 35 -4.24 5.14 -3.97
C THR A 35 -5.32 4.89 -5.02
N ALA A 36 -5.14 3.90 -5.89
CA ALA A 36 -6.17 3.53 -6.87
C ALA A 36 -7.44 2.98 -6.20
N LEU A 37 -7.29 2.25 -5.10
CA LEU A 37 -8.42 1.76 -4.31
C LEU A 37 -9.21 2.93 -3.73
N PHE A 38 -8.52 3.91 -3.15
CA PHE A 38 -9.17 5.11 -2.63
C PHE A 38 -9.90 5.88 -3.73
N ASP A 39 -9.25 6.12 -4.87
CA ASP A 39 -9.87 6.79 -6.03
C ASP A 39 -11.14 6.07 -6.50
N TYR A 40 -11.10 4.73 -6.61
CA TYR A 40 -12.28 3.94 -6.94
C TYR A 40 -13.39 4.07 -5.90
N GLN A 41 -13.06 4.03 -4.60
CA GLN A 41 -14.07 4.14 -3.54
C GLN A 41 -14.74 5.51 -3.48
N VAL A 42 -14.03 6.57 -3.86
CA VAL A 42 -14.56 7.94 -3.90
C VAL A 42 -15.38 8.17 -5.17
N THR A 43 -14.83 7.84 -6.34
CA THR A 43 -15.43 8.19 -7.64
C THR A 43 -16.45 7.16 -8.12
N LYS A 44 -16.26 5.87 -7.79
CA LYS A 44 -17.11 4.73 -8.17
C LYS A 44 -17.37 4.62 -9.67
N THR A 45 -16.42 5.04 -10.49
CA THR A 45 -16.49 4.90 -11.95
C THR A 45 -15.87 3.58 -12.41
N ASP A 46 -16.34 3.07 -13.56
CA ASP A 46 -15.76 1.88 -14.19
C ASP A 46 -14.28 2.09 -14.56
N GLU A 47 -13.91 3.32 -14.93
CA GLU A 47 -12.52 3.66 -15.24
C GLU A 47 -11.61 3.50 -14.02
N ALA A 48 -12.03 4.03 -12.86
CA ALA A 48 -11.27 3.88 -11.61
C ALA A 48 -11.22 2.41 -11.16
N ARG A 49 -12.29 1.65 -11.41
CA ARG A 49 -12.34 0.20 -11.17
C ARG A 49 -11.29 -0.55 -12.01
N ILE A 50 -11.27 -0.31 -13.32
CA ILE A 50 -10.32 -0.93 -14.25
C ILE A 50 -8.88 -0.58 -13.87
N ARG A 51 -8.61 0.69 -13.51
CA ARG A 51 -7.27 1.10 -13.04
C ARG A 51 -6.84 0.31 -11.80
N LEU A 52 -7.72 0.16 -10.81
CA LEU A 52 -7.44 -0.63 -9.61
C LEU A 52 -7.16 -2.10 -9.95
N GLU A 53 -7.99 -2.71 -10.80
CA GLU A 53 -7.83 -4.10 -11.25
C GLU A 53 -6.48 -4.32 -11.95
N CYS A 54 -6.10 -3.43 -12.86
CA CYS A 54 -4.83 -3.48 -13.58
C CYS A 54 -3.64 -3.35 -12.64
N LEU A 55 -3.64 -2.34 -11.75
CA LEU A 55 -2.53 -2.09 -10.84
C LEU A 55 -2.32 -3.23 -9.85
N ALA A 56 -3.40 -3.77 -9.27
CA ALA A 56 -3.31 -4.92 -8.36
C ALA A 56 -2.81 -6.18 -9.10
N THR A 57 -3.25 -6.39 -10.34
CA THR A 57 -2.79 -7.51 -11.17
C THR A 57 -1.31 -7.38 -11.51
N PHE A 58 -0.84 -6.19 -11.91
CA PHE A 58 0.57 -5.96 -12.22
C PHE A 58 1.47 -6.07 -11.00
N ALA A 59 1.06 -5.54 -9.85
CA ALA A 59 1.82 -5.67 -8.61
C ALA A 59 1.97 -7.13 -8.20
N LYS A 60 0.90 -7.94 -8.33
CA LYS A 60 0.95 -9.39 -8.07
C LYS A 60 1.88 -10.11 -9.04
N GLN A 61 1.78 -9.83 -10.34
CA GLN A 61 2.60 -10.48 -11.37
C GLN A 61 4.10 -10.18 -11.21
N GLN A 62 4.44 -8.98 -10.74
CA GLN A 62 5.83 -8.59 -10.44
C GLN A 62 6.34 -9.14 -9.10
N GLY A 63 5.47 -9.77 -8.31
CA GLY A 63 5.77 -10.22 -6.96
C GLY A 63 5.97 -9.07 -5.97
N ASP A 64 5.49 -7.86 -6.30
CA ASP A 64 5.55 -6.71 -5.39
C ASP A 64 4.44 -6.79 -4.33
N ILE A 65 3.36 -7.52 -4.58
CA ILE A 65 2.37 -7.94 -3.57
C ILE A 65 2.11 -9.44 -3.70
N ASP A 66 1.67 -10.06 -2.61
CA ASP A 66 1.36 -11.49 -2.58
C ASP A 66 -0.07 -11.81 -3.02
N ALA A 67 -0.41 -13.10 -3.03
CA ALA A 67 -1.72 -13.57 -3.43
C ALA A 67 -2.84 -13.18 -2.45
N ALA A 68 -2.55 -13.07 -1.15
CA ALA A 68 -3.51 -12.69 -0.13
C ALA A 68 -3.87 -11.19 -0.25
N GLU A 69 -2.87 -10.34 -0.46
CA GLU A 69 -3.05 -8.90 -0.69
C GLU A 69 -3.86 -8.63 -1.96
N ALA A 70 -3.55 -9.33 -3.05
CA ALA A 70 -4.35 -9.23 -4.28
C ALA A 70 -5.79 -9.74 -4.09
N ALA A 71 -5.99 -10.78 -3.26
CA ALA A 71 -7.32 -11.30 -2.96
C ALA A 71 -8.18 -10.30 -2.18
N ILE A 72 -7.59 -9.47 -1.31
CA ILE A 72 -8.30 -8.38 -0.62
C ILE A 72 -8.88 -7.40 -1.64
N VAL A 73 -8.08 -6.98 -2.63
CA VAL A 73 -8.55 -6.06 -3.69
C VAL A 73 -9.68 -6.69 -4.51
N ALA A 74 -9.53 -7.96 -4.90
CA ALA A 74 -10.56 -8.68 -5.64
C ALA A 74 -11.88 -8.80 -4.84
N HIS A 75 -11.79 -9.08 -3.55
CA HIS A 75 -12.95 -9.15 -2.66
C HIS A 75 -13.68 -7.80 -2.55
N LEU A 76 -12.92 -6.70 -2.43
CA LEU A 76 -13.48 -5.34 -2.37
C LEU A 76 -14.20 -4.98 -3.69
N LEU A 77 -13.58 -5.26 -4.83
CA LEU A 77 -14.17 -5.05 -6.15
C LEU A 77 -15.46 -5.85 -6.39
N ALA A 78 -15.52 -7.08 -5.87
CA ALA A 78 -16.72 -7.91 -5.93
C ALA A 78 -17.83 -7.38 -5.00
N SER A 79 -17.47 -6.95 -3.79
CA SER A 79 -18.40 -6.40 -2.81
C SER A 79 -19.04 -5.10 -3.28
N ASN A 80 -18.25 -4.24 -3.95
CA ASN A 80 -18.71 -2.98 -4.52
C ASN A 80 -19.51 -3.13 -5.82
N ALA A 81 -19.46 -4.30 -6.48
CA ALA A 81 -20.26 -4.58 -7.67
C ALA A 81 -21.72 -4.91 -7.36
N SER A 82 -22.02 -5.28 -6.11
CA SER A 82 -23.38 -5.56 -5.68
C SER A 82 -24.05 -4.26 -5.24
N PRO A 83 -25.08 -3.75 -5.94
CA PRO A 83 -25.94 -2.75 -5.35
C PRO A 83 -26.52 -3.39 -4.09
N ARG A 84 -26.32 -2.77 -2.93
CA ARG A 84 -26.97 -3.20 -1.68
C ARG A 84 -28.46 -3.38 -2.01
N ALA A 85 -28.90 -4.64 -2.08
CA ALA A 85 -30.30 -4.97 -2.21
C ALA A 85 -30.98 -4.25 -1.04
N SER A 86 -31.85 -3.31 -1.40
CA SER A 86 -32.58 -2.47 -0.47
C SER A 86 -33.39 -3.39 0.45
N ILE A 87 -33.17 -3.24 1.76
CA ILE A 87 -34.05 -3.80 2.81
C ILE A 87 -35.21 -2.82 2.98
#